data_AF-A0A1X7UV72-F1
#
_entry.id   AF-A0A1X7UV72-F1
#
_cell.length_a   1.000
_cell.length_b   1.000
_cell.length_c   1.000
_cell.angle_alpha   90.00
_cell.angle_beta   90.00
_cell.angle_gamma   90.00
#
_symmetry.space_group_name_H-M   'P 1'
#
loop_
_entity.id
_entity.type
_entity.pdbx_description
1 polymer ?
#
loop_
_entity_poly.entity_id
_entity_poly.type
_entity_poly.pdbx_seq_one_letter_code
_entity_poly.pdbx_strand_id
1 'polypeptide(L)'
;MACKRKYWSQQAMEQAVASVESDAMGLREAARCYNVPVETLRRRVKCLVPVECKPGPPTVLSKEEEDQLYEYLINMADMGYGITKGHRNEASFCYCRKNRKETSLYR
;
A
#
# COMPACT_ATOMS: atom_id res chain seq x y z
N MET A 1 -15.59 -3.40 -18.66
CA MET A 1 -14.13 -3.54 -18.83
C MET A 1 -13.44 -3.02 -17.59
N ALA A 2 -12.64 -3.84 -16.90
CA ALA A 2 -11.88 -3.35 -15.74
C ALA A 2 -10.72 -2.48 -16.24
N CYS A 3 -10.72 -1.19 -15.93
CA CYS A 3 -9.60 -0.30 -16.20
C CYS A 3 -8.39 -0.75 -15.36
N LYS A 4 -7.27 -1.09 -16.02
CA LYS A 4 -6.04 -1.50 -15.34
C LYS A 4 -5.50 -0.30 -14.55
N ARG A 5 -5.37 -0.44 -13.23
CA ARG A 5 -4.83 0.63 -12.37
C ARG A 5 -3.30 0.63 -12.48
N LYS A 6 -2.69 1.82 -12.48
CA LYS A 6 -1.23 2.07 -12.54
C LYS A 6 -0.56 1.45 -13.79
N TYR A 7 -0.60 2.18 -14.92
CA TYR A 7 0.01 1.76 -16.19
C TYR A 7 1.54 1.92 -16.27
N TRP A 8 2.17 2.47 -15.23
CA TRP A 8 3.58 2.84 -15.22
C TRP A 8 4.39 1.97 -14.25
N SER A 9 5.65 1.71 -14.58
CA SER A 9 6.58 0.99 -13.71
C SER A 9 7.15 1.92 -12.64
N GLN A 10 7.43 1.33 -11.48
CA GLN A 10 8.09 1.99 -10.34
C GLN A 10 9.30 2.83 -10.78
N GLN A 11 10.21 2.18 -11.49
CA GLN A 11 11.46 2.76 -11.99
C GLN A 11 11.24 3.93 -12.94
N ALA A 12 10.24 3.84 -13.83
CA ALA A 12 9.93 4.94 -14.76
C ALA A 12 9.44 6.20 -14.00
N MET A 13 8.69 6.02 -12.92
CA MET A 13 8.24 7.15 -12.09
C MET A 13 9.39 7.74 -11.27
N GLU A 14 10.29 6.92 -10.73
CA GLU A 14 11.46 7.39 -9.99
C GLU A 14 12.40 8.22 -10.90
N GLN A 15 12.67 7.73 -12.11
CA GLN A 15 13.45 8.45 -13.11
C GLN A 15 12.76 9.75 -13.54
N ALA A 16 11.44 9.73 -13.73
CA ALA A 16 10.67 10.91 -14.08
C ALA A 16 10.72 11.98 -12.98
N VAL A 17 10.57 11.58 -11.71
CA VAL A 17 10.67 12.52 -10.57
C VAL A 17 12.08 13.10 -10.48
N ALA A 18 13.13 12.27 -10.55
CA ALA A 18 14.52 12.72 -10.50
C ALA A 18 14.85 13.71 -11.64
N SER A 19 14.34 13.47 -12.86
CA SER A 19 14.56 14.37 -14.00
C SER A 19 13.89 15.74 -13.86
N VAL A 20 12.78 15.82 -13.12
CA VAL A 20 12.07 17.07 -12.86
C VAL A 20 12.68 17.79 -11.66
N GLU A 21 13.12 17.07 -10.62
CA GLU A 21 13.79 17.66 -9.45
C GLU A 21 15.18 18.20 -9.78
N SER A 22 15.88 17.61 -10.74
CA SER A 22 17.18 18.08 -11.24
C SER A 22 17.08 19.21 -12.26
N ASP A 23 15.88 19.76 -12.51
CA ASP A 23 15.57 20.76 -13.55
C ASP A 23 16.03 20.36 -14.97
N ALA A 24 16.29 19.08 -15.22
CA ALA A 24 16.78 18.57 -16.51
C ALA A 24 15.69 18.53 -17.58
N MET A 25 14.42 18.35 -17.19
CA MET A 25 13.27 18.26 -18.11
C MET A 25 12.02 18.92 -17.52
N GLY A 26 11.20 19.53 -18.39
CA GLY A 26 9.90 20.05 -17.98
C GLY A 26 8.91 18.94 -17.59
N LEU A 27 7.96 19.24 -16.70
CA LEU A 27 6.99 18.26 -16.17
C LEU A 27 6.19 17.51 -17.26
N ARG A 28 5.83 18.19 -18.36
CA ARG A 28 5.13 17.57 -19.49
C ARG A 28 6.07 16.76 -20.40
N GLU A 29 7.34 17.12 -20.46
CA GLU A 29 8.34 16.44 -21.27
C GLU A 29 8.73 15.13 -20.59
N ALA A 30 9.08 15.18 -19.29
CA ALA A 30 9.34 13.99 -18.49
C ALA A 30 8.16 13.00 -18.54
N ALA A 31 6.92 13.49 -18.44
CA ALA A 31 5.72 12.65 -18.56
C ALA A 31 5.64 11.88 -19.89
N ARG A 32 6.03 12.51 -21.00
CA ARG A 32 6.05 11.88 -22.33
C ARG A 32 7.21 10.90 -22.47
N CYS A 33 8.41 11.28 -22.02
CA CYS A 33 9.62 10.45 -22.11
C CYS A 33 9.47 9.14 -21.32
N TYR A 34 8.92 9.20 -20.11
CA TYR A 34 8.78 8.04 -19.22
C TYR A 34 7.38 7.39 -19.29
N ASN A 35 6.50 7.85 -20.19
CA ASN A 35 5.14 7.37 -20.36
C ASN A 35 4.33 7.32 -19.04
N VAL A 36 4.44 8.39 -18.23
CA VAL A 36 3.73 8.54 -16.96
C VAL A 36 2.67 9.64 -17.06
N PRO A 37 1.51 9.52 -16.38
CA PRO A 37 0.50 10.56 -16.40
C PRO A 37 0.99 11.85 -15.73
N VAL A 38 0.80 12.99 -16.41
CA VAL A 38 1.27 14.32 -15.97
C VAL A 38 0.82 14.67 -14.55
N GLU A 39 -0.47 14.49 -14.25
CA GLU A 39 -1.01 14.83 -12.92
C GLU A 39 -0.47 13.90 -11.83
N THR A 40 -0.19 12.64 -12.18
CA THR A 40 0.37 11.65 -11.26
C THR A 40 1.83 11.96 -10.93
N LEU A 41 2.60 12.45 -11.90
CA LEU A 41 3.96 12.95 -11.72
C LEU A 41 3.94 14.24 -10.88
N ARG A 42 3.08 15.19 -11.22
CA ARG A 42 2.93 16.48 -10.49
C ARG A 42 2.64 16.30 -9.01
N ARG A 43 1.76 15.37 -8.64
CA ARG A 43 1.46 15.05 -7.23
C ARG A 43 2.68 14.51 -6.47
N ARG A 44 3.55 13.75 -7.15
CA ARG A 44 4.78 13.20 -6.55
C ARG A 44 5.88 14.26 -6.41
N VAL A 45 6.09 15.07 -7.44
CA VAL A 45 7.07 16.17 -7.43
C VAL A 45 6.74 17.22 -6.36
N LYS A 46 5.45 17.48 -6.11
CA LYS A 46 5.00 18.38 -5.04
C LYS A 46 4.99 17.73 -3.65
N CYS A 47 5.59 16.55 -3.49
CA CYS A 47 5.64 15.76 -2.25
C CYS A 47 4.27 15.45 -1.60
N LEU A 48 3.15 15.54 -2.35
CA LEU A 48 1.83 15.18 -1.81
C LEU A 48 1.66 13.67 -1.64
N VAL A 49 2.46 12.88 -2.37
CA VAL A 49 2.36 11.42 -2.41
C VAL A 49 3.78 10.85 -2.54
N PRO A 50 4.22 9.96 -1.62
CA PRO A 50 5.46 9.22 -1.77
C PRO A 50 5.54 8.45 -3.11
N VAL A 51 6.75 8.27 -3.65
CA VAL A 51 6.96 7.58 -4.93
C VAL A 51 6.47 6.13 -4.85
N GLU A 52 6.92 5.44 -3.80
CA GLU A 52 6.39 4.18 -3.26
C GLU A 52 5.12 4.46 -2.46
N CYS A 53 3.94 4.21 -3.04
CA CYS A 53 2.67 4.26 -2.29
C CYS A 53 1.86 3.00 -2.51
N LYS A 54 1.45 2.38 -1.41
CA LYS A 54 0.39 1.37 -1.42
C LYS A 54 -0.95 2.07 -1.62
N PRO A 55 -1.79 1.64 -2.58
CA PRO A 55 -3.11 2.23 -2.76
C PRO A 55 -4.00 1.85 -1.58
N GLY A 56 -4.64 2.84 -0.96
CA GLY A 56 -5.61 2.65 0.11
C GLY A 56 -5.27 3.43 1.38
N PRO A 57 -6.16 3.40 2.39
CA PRO A 57 -5.88 3.94 3.72
C PRO A 57 -4.67 3.26 4.36
N PRO A 58 -4.00 3.92 5.32
CA PRO A 58 -2.96 3.27 6.12
C PRO A 58 -3.55 2.07 6.87
N THR A 59 -2.76 1.01 7.03
CA THR A 59 -3.14 -0.17 7.81
C THR A 59 -3.11 0.17 9.30
N VAL A 60 -4.06 -0.38 10.06
CA VAL A 60 -4.15 -0.18 11.53
C VAL A 60 -3.08 -1.01 12.25
N LEU A 61 -2.76 -2.18 11.70
CA LEU A 61 -1.73 -3.07 12.20
C LEU A 61 -0.39 -2.75 11.54
N SER A 62 0.69 -2.83 12.33
CA SER A 62 2.03 -2.83 11.77
C SER A 62 2.35 -4.19 11.15
N LYS A 63 3.37 -4.25 10.29
CA LYS A 63 3.78 -5.52 9.66
C LYS A 63 4.12 -6.59 10.70
N GLU A 64 4.84 -6.21 11.75
CA GLU A 64 5.25 -7.12 12.83
C GLU A 64 4.04 -7.75 13.53
N GLU A 65 2.95 -7.00 13.69
CA GLU A 65 1.72 -7.48 14.31
C GLU A 65 0.92 -8.38 13.36
N GLU A 66 0.92 -8.05 12.07
CA GLU A 66 0.35 -8.92 11.03
C GLU A 66 1.09 -10.26 10.97
N ASP A 67 2.42 -10.25 11.13
CA ASP A 67 3.25 -11.46 11.14
C ASP A 67 2.95 -12.33 12.38
N GLN A 68 2.79 -11.73 13.57
CA GLN A 68 2.37 -12.45 14.78
C GLN A 68 1.00 -13.13 14.60
N LEU A 69 0.03 -12.43 13.99
CA LEU A 69 -1.28 -13.00 13.69
C LEU A 69 -1.19 -14.11 12.65
N TYR A 70 -0.31 -13.97 11.66
CA TYR A 70 -0.07 -14.99 10.66
C TYR A 70 0.48 -16.27 11.29
N GLU A 71 1.54 -16.17 12.10
CA GLU A 71 2.13 -17.32 12.80
C GLU A 71 1.11 -18.01 13.71
N TYR A 72 0.30 -17.23 14.44
CA TYR A 72 -0.77 -17.77 15.26
C TYR A 72 -1.78 -18.60 14.46
N LEU A 73 -2.22 -18.09 13.29
CA LEU A 73 -3.18 -18.79 12.44
C LEU A 73 -2.59 -20.07 11.83
N ILE A 74 -1.31 -20.05 11.45
CA ILE A 74 -0.60 -21.24 10.95
C ILE A 74 -0.49 -22.30 12.06
N ASN A 75 -0.05 -21.91 13.25
CA ASN A 75 0.05 -22.83 14.38
C ASN A 75 -1.32 -23.47 14.71
N MET A 76 -2.41 -22.69 14.67
CA MET A 76 -3.75 -23.25 14.85
C MET A 76 -4.16 -24.20 13.73
N ALA A 77 -3.82 -23.90 12.48
CA ALA A 77 -4.07 -24.80 11.36
C ALA A 77 -3.32 -26.13 11.53
N ASP A 78 -2.05 -26.08 11.95
CA ASP A 78 -1.19 -27.25 12.18
C ASP A 78 -1.69 -28.12 13.35
N MET A 79 -2.25 -27.49 14.39
CA MET A 79 -2.94 -28.17 15.48
C MET A 79 -4.28 -28.82 15.06
N GLY A 80 -4.70 -28.65 13.80
CA GLY A 80 -5.90 -29.26 13.24
C GLY A 80 -7.17 -28.43 13.41
N TYR A 81 -7.07 -27.16 13.82
CA TYR A 81 -8.23 -26.26 13.83
C TYR A 81 -8.59 -25.83 12.42
N GLY A 82 -9.88 -25.95 12.05
CA GLY A 82 -10.38 -25.54 10.74
C GLY A 82 -10.45 -24.01 10.58
N ILE A 83 -9.34 -23.39 10.18
CA ILE A 83 -9.26 -21.93 10.02
C ILE A 83 -10.07 -21.47 8.79
N THR A 84 -11.30 -21.00 9.06
CA THR A 84 -12.13 -20.27 8.09
C THR A 84 -11.78 -18.77 8.03
N LYS A 85 -12.28 -18.07 7.00
CA LYS A 85 -12.11 -16.62 6.85
C LYS A 85 -12.61 -15.83 8.08
N GLY A 86 -13.62 -16.33 8.79
CA GLY A 86 -14.18 -15.71 9.99
C GLY A 86 -13.16 -15.64 11.13
N HIS A 87 -12.44 -16.74 11.38
CA HIS A 87 -11.44 -16.81 12.44
C HIS A 87 -10.30 -15.79 12.27
N ARG A 88 -9.88 -15.52 11.03
CA ARG A 88 -8.88 -14.47 10.75
C ARG A 88 -9.38 -13.09 11.17
N ASN A 89 -10.63 -12.75 10.87
CA ASN A 89 -11.23 -11.48 11.26
C ASN A 89 -11.42 -11.39 12.77
N GLU A 90 -11.86 -12.47 13.40
CA GLU A 90 -12.05 -12.56 14.84
C GLU A 90 -10.73 -12.44 15.61
N ALA A 91 -9.67 -13.12 15.16
CA ALA A 91 -8.33 -13.01 15.72
C ALA A 91 -7.81 -11.56 15.59
N SER A 92 -7.97 -10.95 14.42
CA SER A 92 -7.58 -9.55 14.18
C SER A 92 -8.37 -8.58 15.08
N PHE A 93 -9.67 -8.79 15.23
CA PHE A 93 -10.53 -7.97 16.09
C PHE A 93 -10.14 -8.10 17.57
N CYS A 94 -9.95 -9.34 18.05
CA CYS A 94 -9.48 -9.61 19.40
C CYS A 94 -8.11 -8.97 19.68
N TYR A 95 -7.20 -9.03 18.71
CA TYR A 95 -5.89 -8.41 18.80
C TYR A 95 -5.97 -6.88 18.92
N CYS A 96 -6.72 -6.22 18.03
CA CYS A 96 -6.93 -4.78 18.07
C CYS A 96 -7.53 -4.32 19.41
N ARG A 97 -8.53 -5.06 19.92
CA ARG A 97 -9.16 -4.78 21.22
C ARG A 97 -8.18 -4.90 22.39
N LYS A 98 -7.35 -5.94 22.40
CA LYS A 98 -6.31 -6.13 23.45
C LYS A 98 -5.29 -5.00 23.45
N ASN A 99 -4.86 -4.57 22.27
CA ASN A 99 -3.85 -3.52 22.10
C ASN A 99 -4.43 -2.09 22.11
N ARG A 100 -5.73 -1.93 22.42
CA ARG A 100 -6.44 -0.64 22.41
C ARG A 100 -6.24 0.15 21.12
N LYS A 101 -6.19 -0.54 19.97
CA LYS A 101 -6.09 0.09 18.65
C LYS A 101 -7.48 0.39 18.12
N GLU A 102 -7.70 1.63 17.69
CA GLU A 102 -8.95 2.03 17.07
C GLU A 102 -9.07 1.43 15.67
N THR A 103 -9.91 0.40 15.53
CA THR A 103 -10.32 -0.11 14.22
C THR A 103 -11.42 0.77 13.66
N SER A 104 -11.14 1.55 12.61
CA SER A 104 -12.16 2.29 11.87
C SER A 104 -13.07 1.40 10.99
N LEU A 105 -12.94 0.07 11.08
CA LEU A 105 -13.54 -0.90 10.16
C LEU A 105 -15.00 -1.27 10.47
N TYR A 106 -15.61 -0.71 11.51
CA TYR A 106 -17.03 -0.91 11.81
C TYR A 106 -17.64 0.39 12.35
N ARG A 107 -18.13 1.24 11.46
CA ARG A 107 -19.08 2.31 11.78
C ARG A 107 -20.24 2.26 10.78
#